data_AF-A0A0Q2S503-F1
#
_entry.id   AF-A0A0Q2S503-F1
#
_cell.length_a   1.000
_cell.length_b   1.000
_cell.length_c   1.000
_cell.angle_alpha   90.00
_cell.angle_beta   90.00
_cell.angle_gamma   90.00
#
_symmetry.space_group_name_H-M   'P 1'
#
loop_
_entity.id
_entity.type
_entity.pdbx_description
1 polymer ?
#
loop_
_entity_poly.entity_id
_entity_poly.type
_entity_poly.pdbx_seq_one_letter_code
_entity_poly.pdbx_strand_id
1 'polypeptide(L)' 'MYSDVYLLETAIDLGITTKASGFDVLFLACAERADAKLITDDKKMYEKAVKAGIRAELLRWISSP' A
#
# COMPACT_ATOMS: atom_id res chain seq x y z
N MET A 1 11.68 -9.99 -18.76
CA MET A 1 10.90 -8.86 -18.19
C MET A 1 11.20 -8.82 -16.71
N TYR A 2 11.76 -7.73 -16.20
CA TYR A 2 12.21 -7.61 -14.80
C TYR A 2 11.04 -7.12 -13.92
N SER A 3 10.15 -8.04 -13.53
CA SER A 3 9.01 -7.76 -12.63
C SER A 3 9.43 -7.01 -11.37
N ASP A 4 10.60 -7.36 -10.84
CA ASP A 4 11.10 -6.88 -9.57
C ASP A 4 11.55 -5.42 -9.64
N VAL A 5 12.06 -4.99 -10.81
CA VAL A 5 12.50 -3.60 -11.03
C VAL A 5 11.30 -2.66 -11.06
N TYR A 6 10.22 -3.03 -11.77
CA TYR A 6 9.01 -2.19 -11.83
C TYR A 6 8.30 -2.08 -10.49
N LEU A 7 8.31 -3.15 -9.69
CA LEU A 7 7.78 -3.11 -8.34
C LEU A 7 8.61 -2.17 -7.45
N LEU A 8 9.95 -2.24 -7.57
CA LEU A 8 10.85 -1.39 -6.80
C LEU A 8 10.74 0.09 -7.18
N GLU A 9 10.64 0.41 -8.48
CA GLU A 9 10.41 1.79 -8.95
C GLU A 9 9.11 2.36 -8.39
N THR A 10 8.01 1.59 -8.48
CA THR A 10 6.71 1.98 -7.91
C THR A 10 6.82 2.20 -6.39
N ALA A 11 7.53 1.31 -5.69
CA ALA A 11 7.76 1.43 -4.26
C ALA A 11 8.59 2.68 -3.90
N ILE A 12 9.58 3.05 -4.72
CA ILE A 12 10.35 4.29 -4.50
C ILE A 12 9.45 5.52 -4.65
N ASP A 13 8.65 5.60 -5.71
CA ASP A 13 7.77 6.73 -5.98
C ASP A 13 6.69 6.89 -4.89
N LEU A 14 6.07 5.78 -4.50
CA LEU A 14 5.14 5.76 -3.36
C LEU A 14 5.84 6.16 -2.06
N GLY A 15 7.09 5.76 -1.85
CA GLY A 15 7.84 6.08 -0.64
C GLY A 15 8.12 7.59 -0.54
N ILE A 16 8.46 8.20 -1.67
CA ILE A 16 8.67 9.64 -1.78
C ILE A 16 7.40 10.42 -1.47
N THR A 17 6.24 9.99 -2.01
CA THR A 17 4.97 10.72 -1.91
C THR A 17 4.23 10.48 -0.59
N THR A 18 4.19 9.23 -0.12
CA THR A 18 3.42 8.83 1.06
C THR A 18 4.20 8.92 2.37
N LYS A 19 5.55 8.95 2.30
CA LYS A 19 6.44 8.79 3.47
C LYS A 19 6.11 7.52 4.26
N ALA A 20 5.72 6.46 3.55
CA ALA A 20 5.58 5.11 4.07
C ALA A 20 6.93 4.55 4.57
N SER A 21 6.89 3.59 5.51
CA SER A 21 8.09 2.85 5.86
C SER A 21 8.57 2.04 4.64
N GLY A 22 9.85 1.66 4.61
CA GLY A 22 10.39 0.85 3.53
C GLY A 22 9.69 -0.51 3.36
N PHE A 23 9.09 -1.06 4.42
CA PHE A 23 8.28 -2.28 4.33
C PHE A 23 6.85 -1.97 3.89
N ASP A 24 6.20 -0.95 4.49
CA ASP A 24 4.82 -0.56 4.15
C ASP A 24 4.70 -0.30 2.65
N VAL A 25 5.71 0.38 2.07
CA VAL A 25 5.65 0.82 0.68
C VAL A 25 5.68 -0.35 -0.31
N LEU A 26 6.26 -1.49 0.06
CA LEU A 26 6.22 -2.69 -0.78
C LEU A 26 4.80 -3.22 -0.91
N PHE A 27 4.04 -3.23 0.19
CA PHE A 27 2.64 -3.63 0.16
C PHE A 27 1.76 -2.62 -0.59
N LEU A 28 2.05 -1.31 -0.47
CA LEU A 28 1.37 -0.28 -1.27
C LEU A 28 1.62 -0.50 -2.76
N ALA A 29 2.88 -0.71 -3.16
CA ALA A 29 3.26 -0.96 -4.53
C ALA A 29 2.63 -2.25 -5.08
N CYS A 30 2.58 -3.32 -4.28
CA CYS A 30 1.87 -4.54 -4.66
C CYS A 30 0.38 -4.28 -4.90
N ALA A 31 -0.30 -3.54 -4.01
CA ALA A 31 -1.71 -3.23 -4.14
C ALA A 31 -2.00 -2.40 -5.40
N GLU A 32 -1.20 -1.37 -5.67
CA GLU A 32 -1.34 -0.53 -6.86
C GLU A 32 -1.08 -1.32 -8.15
N ARG A 33 0.02 -2.06 -8.21
CA ARG A 33 0.44 -2.78 -9.43
C ARG A 33 -0.47 -3.95 -9.78
N ALA A 34 -1.05 -4.60 -8.77
CA ALA A 34 -1.99 -5.69 -8.96
C ALA A 34 -3.45 -5.22 -9.11
N ASP A 35 -3.71 -3.91 -9.01
CA ASP A 35 -5.06 -3.36 -8.81
C ASP A 35 -5.84 -4.16 -7.75
N ALA A 36 -5.18 -4.37 -6.61
CA ALA A 36 -5.72 -5.13 -5.49
C ALA A 36 -6.11 -4.18 -4.35
N LYS A 37 -7.08 -4.62 -3.55
CA LYS A 37 -7.42 -3.93 -2.30
C LYS A 37 -6.37 -4.27 -1.24
N LEU A 38 -5.71 -3.26 -0.68
CA LEU A 38 -4.86 -3.42 0.48
C LEU A 38 -5.70 -3.75 1.72
N ILE A 39 -5.41 -4.89 2.34
CA ILE A 39 -5.96 -5.25 3.65
C ILE A 39 -4.85 -5.05 4.69
N THR A 40 -5.11 -4.23 5.71
CA THR A 40 -4.13 -3.97 6.77
C THR A 40 -4.84 -3.72 8.10
N ASP A 41 -4.19 -4.02 9.23
CA ASP A 41 -4.66 -3.60 10.56
C ASP A 41 -3.89 -2.37 11.09
N ASP A 42 -2.87 -1.91 10.35
CA ASP A 42 -2.12 -0.70 10.63
C ASP A 42 -2.88 0.52 10.10
N LYS A 43 -3.37 1.34 11.04
CA LYS A 43 -4.11 2.58 10.74
C LYS A 43 -3.29 3.58 9.91
N LYS A 44 -2.00 3.75 10.20
CA LYS A 44 -1.15 4.72 9.48
C LYS A 44 -0.89 4.26 8.05
N MET A 45 -0.73 2.96 7.84
CA MET A 45 -0.58 2.39 6.51
C MET A 45 -1.86 2.56 5.69
N TYR A 46 -3.03 2.27 6.28
CA TYR A 46 -4.33 2.52 5.67
C TYR A 46 -4.49 3.99 5.24
N GLU A 47 -4.21 4.94 6.14
CA GLU A 47 -4.32 6.39 5.85
C GLU A 47 -3.40 6.80 4.68
N LYS A 48 -2.18 6.27 4.62
CA LYS A 48 -1.24 6.52 3.52
C LYS A 48 -1.75 5.93 2.20
N ALA A 49 -2.29 4.71 2.21
CA ALA A 49 -2.85 4.06 1.04
C ALA A 49 -4.02 4.87 0.45
N VAL A 50 -4.99 5.25 1.29
CA VAL A 50 -6.14 6.07 0.87
C VAL A 50 -5.69 7.42 0.31
N LYS A 51 -4.72 8.09 0.96
CA LYS A 51 -4.16 9.35 0.47
C LYS A 51 -3.46 9.21 -0.88
N ALA A 52 -2.88 8.05 -1.16
CA ALA A 52 -2.25 7.71 -2.43
C ALA A 52 -3.24 7.25 -3.52
N GLY A 53 -4.55 7.18 -3.22
CA GLY A 53 -5.57 6.69 -4.16
C GLY A 53 -5.64 5.16 -4.27
N ILE A 54 -4.96 4.43 -3.39
CA ILE A 54 -4.97 2.96 -3.35
C ILE A 54 -6.20 2.49 -2.57
N ARG A 55 -6.95 1.54 -3.14
CA ARG A 55 -8.09 0.89 -2.47
C ARG A 55 -7.57 0.17 -1.22
N ALA A 56 -8.08 0.54 -0.05
CA ALA A 56 -7.63 -0.03 1.22
C ALA A 56 -8.80 -0.29 2.18
N GLU A 57 -8.63 -1.25 3.08
CA GLU A 57 -9.59 -1.58 4.13
C GLU A 57 -8.87 -1.95 5.43
N LEU A 58 -9.40 -1.44 6.55
CA LEU A 58 -8.83 -1.65 7.88
C LEU A 58 -9.47 -2.87 8.55
N LEU A 59 -8.68 -3.91 8.83
CA LEU A 59 -9.14 -5.19 9.39
C LEU A 59 -10.02 -5.05 10.65
N ARG A 60 -9.70 -4.11 11.53
CA ARG A 60 -10.41 -3.91 12.81
C ARG A 60 -11.83 -3.36 12.65
N TRP A 61 -12.19 -2.82 11.48
CA TRP A 61 -13.57 -2.43 11.18
C TRP A 61 -14.43 -3.61 10.71
N ILE A 62 -13.82 -4.66 10.18
CA ILE A 62 -14.51 -5.86 9.70
C ILE A 62 -15.00 -6.74 10.86
N SER A 63 -14.43 -6.56 12.07
CA SER A 63 -14.71 -7.37 13.25
C SER A 63 -15.82 -6.81 14.16
N SER A 64 -16.46 -5.70 13.79
CA SER A 64 -17.60 -5.17 14.53
C SER A 64 -18.87 -5.88 14.04
N PRO A 65 -19.57 -6.66 14.88
CA PRO A 65 -20.78 -7.39 14.47
C PRO A 65 -21.93 -6.46 14.09
#